data_AF-A0A7R9ZNZ0-F1
#
_entry.id   AF-A0A7R9ZNZ0-F1
#
_cell.length_a   1.000
_cell.length_b   1.000
_cell.length_c   1.000
_cell.angle_alpha   90.00
_cell.angle_beta   90.00
_cell.angle_gamma   90.00
#
_symmetry.space_group_name_H-M   'P 1'
#
loop_
_entity.id
_entity.type
_entity.pdbx_description
1 polymer ?
#
loop_
_entity_poly.entity_id
_entity_poly.type
_entity_poly.pdbx_seq_one_letter_code
_entity_poly.pdbx_strand_id
1 'polypeptide(L)'
;DDLPFLFKVLSAGKALSIQAHPDKDIAQRLHEENPQAYGDSNHKPEMAIALTPFEAMCGFRRLEEISLLIKKHPEFAACISEEAKLAIFLSSDHESQKNALRRLFQSFMSCDPKVSERNLKLLLVRLQAEQSSMHRHPHDEPAWERKCARAILRLSQQFPGDPGAMSPLFLNYLLIAPGESFFMAANEPHAYVAGEIIECMACSDNVVRAGLTP
;
A
#
# COMPACT_ATOMS: atom_id res chain seq x y z
N ASP A 1 20.07 -29.67 7.99
CA ASP A 1 19.85 -28.28 8.42
C ASP A 1 19.62 -27.43 7.19
N ASP A 2 18.40 -26.92 7.05
CA ASP A 2 18.05 -26.01 5.98
C ASP A 2 18.48 -24.58 6.36
N LEU A 3 18.78 -23.75 5.36
CA LEU A 3 19.09 -22.35 5.59
C LEU A 3 17.83 -21.64 6.13
N PRO A 4 17.96 -20.77 7.15
CA PRO A 4 16.80 -20.09 7.76
C PRO A 4 16.28 -18.91 6.93
N PHE A 5 16.83 -18.72 5.72
CA PHE A 5 16.48 -17.62 4.83
C PHE A 5 16.39 -18.10 3.38
N LEU A 6 15.60 -17.37 2.60
CA LEU A 6 15.53 -17.46 1.15
C LEU A 6 16.07 -16.17 0.54
N PHE A 7 17.04 -16.30 -0.37
CA PHE A 7 17.66 -15.18 -1.07
C PHE A 7 17.25 -15.19 -2.55
N LYS A 8 16.78 -14.06 -3.05
CA LYS A 8 16.23 -13.93 -4.41
C LYS A 8 16.77 -12.69 -5.11
N VAL A 9 16.79 -12.76 -6.43
CA VAL A 9 16.80 -11.58 -7.30
C VAL A 9 15.42 -11.48 -7.92
N LEU A 10 14.79 -10.31 -7.82
CA LEU A 10 13.45 -10.05 -8.32
C LEU A 10 13.49 -8.89 -9.31
N SER A 11 12.85 -9.07 -10.47
CA SER A 11 12.69 -8.03 -11.50
C SER A 11 11.20 -7.78 -11.70
N ALA A 12 10.71 -6.65 -11.17
CA ALA A 12 9.30 -6.27 -11.20
C ALA A 12 8.97 -5.44 -12.45
N GLY A 13 8.40 -6.09 -13.47
CA GLY A 13 7.84 -5.41 -14.65
C GLY A 13 6.39 -4.94 -14.48
N LYS A 14 5.67 -5.50 -13.51
CA LYS A 14 4.32 -5.13 -13.06
C LYS A 14 4.34 -5.06 -11.54
N ALA A 15 3.52 -4.19 -10.95
CA ALA A 15 3.38 -4.16 -9.50
C ALA A 15 2.85 -5.50 -8.97
N LEU A 16 3.36 -5.91 -7.82
CA LEU A 16 2.88 -7.05 -7.05
C LEU A 16 1.68 -6.65 -6.19
N SER A 17 1.00 -7.65 -5.64
CA SER A 17 -0.13 -7.42 -4.72
C SER A 17 0.30 -6.63 -3.49
N ILE A 18 -0.60 -5.78 -2.99
CA ILE A 18 -0.47 -5.22 -1.65
C ILE A 18 -0.56 -6.37 -0.67
N GLN A 19 0.45 -6.51 0.18
CA GLN A 19 0.60 -7.62 1.08
C GLN A 19 1.04 -7.19 2.47
N ALA A 20 0.67 -7.97 3.48
CA ALA A 20 1.25 -7.93 4.80
C ALA A 20 1.57 -9.36 5.24
N HIS A 21 2.67 -9.51 5.99
CA HIS A 21 3.09 -10.79 6.54
C HIS A 21 2.79 -10.84 8.03
N PRO A 22 2.12 -11.88 8.54
CA PRO A 22 1.84 -11.97 9.97
C PRO A 22 3.13 -12.04 10.79
N ASP A 23 3.08 -11.52 12.01
CA ASP A 23 4.09 -11.86 13.01
C ASP A 23 3.98 -13.34 13.42
N LYS A 24 4.89 -13.79 14.28
CA LYS A 24 5.00 -15.22 14.61
C LYS A 24 3.76 -15.74 15.34
N ASP A 25 3.17 -14.93 16.22
CA ASP A 25 2.00 -15.32 17.00
C ASP A 25 0.75 -15.40 16.12
N ILE A 26 0.59 -14.46 15.19
CA ILE A 26 -0.50 -14.46 14.22
C ILE A 26 -0.30 -15.59 13.20
N ALA A 27 0.93 -15.84 12.74
CA ALA A 27 1.24 -16.90 11.78
C ALA A 27 0.87 -18.28 12.35
N GLN A 28 1.25 -18.55 13.60
CA GLN A 28 0.86 -19.79 14.27
C GLN A 28 -0.66 -19.96 14.32
N ARG A 29 -1.39 -18.92 14.73
CA ARG A 29 -2.85 -18.96 14.80
C ARG A 29 -3.48 -19.19 13.42
N LEU A 30 -3.02 -18.48 12.40
CA LEU A 30 -3.53 -18.60 11.04
C LEU A 30 -3.28 -19.98 10.45
N HIS A 31 -2.12 -20.59 10.74
CA HIS A 31 -1.81 -21.96 10.35
C HIS A 31 -2.71 -22.98 11.05
N GLU A 32 -2.99 -22.79 12.34
CA GLU A 32 -3.92 -23.65 13.11
C GLU A 32 -5.37 -23.52 12.60
N GLU A 33 -5.83 -22.31 12.30
CA GLU A 33 -7.20 -22.03 11.87
C GLU A 33 -7.46 -22.37 10.39
N ASN A 34 -6.48 -22.16 9.50
CA ASN A 34 -6.63 -22.41 8.06
C ASN A 34 -5.30 -22.85 7.40
N PRO A 35 -4.85 -24.09 7.64
CA PRO A 35 -3.56 -24.58 7.15
C PRO A 35 -3.48 -24.69 5.61
N GLN A 36 -4.61 -24.64 4.90
CA GLN A 36 -4.64 -24.63 3.44
C GLN A 36 -4.26 -23.26 2.86
N ALA A 37 -4.58 -22.17 3.57
CA ALA A 37 -4.21 -20.82 3.16
C ALA A 37 -2.86 -20.38 3.74
N TYR A 38 -2.49 -20.90 4.91
CA TYR A 38 -1.27 -20.55 5.65
C TYR A 38 -0.49 -21.84 5.91
N GLY A 39 0.48 -22.16 5.04
CA GLY A 39 1.14 -23.46 5.02
C GLY A 39 2.16 -23.71 6.13
N ASP A 40 2.55 -22.65 6.86
CA ASP A 40 3.54 -22.72 7.92
C ASP A 40 3.18 -21.78 9.10
N SER A 41 3.79 -22.00 10.26
CA SER A 41 3.59 -21.18 11.47
C SER A 41 4.64 -20.07 11.64
N ASN A 42 5.42 -19.78 10.60
CA ASN A 42 6.54 -18.86 10.69
C ASN A 42 6.16 -17.44 10.26
N HIS A 43 6.87 -16.46 10.80
CA HIS A 43 6.80 -15.08 10.31
C HIS A 43 7.64 -14.91 9.06
N LYS A 44 7.40 -13.82 8.31
CA LYS A 44 8.13 -13.53 7.08
C LYS A 44 8.69 -12.10 7.08
N PRO A 45 9.68 -11.78 7.93
CA PRO A 45 10.44 -10.54 7.78
C PRO A 45 11.16 -10.53 6.44
N GLU A 46 11.12 -9.39 5.75
CA GLU A 46 11.72 -9.22 4.42
C GLU A 46 12.64 -7.99 4.39
N MET A 47 13.70 -8.08 3.63
CA MET A 47 14.60 -6.96 3.31
C MET A 47 14.84 -6.93 1.81
N ALA A 48 14.77 -5.74 1.23
CA ALA A 48 15.03 -5.51 -0.17
C ALA A 48 16.18 -4.51 -0.36
N ILE A 49 17.06 -4.79 -1.33
CA ILE A 49 18.18 -3.93 -1.74
C ILE A 49 18.01 -3.64 -3.23
N ALA A 50 17.93 -2.36 -3.59
CA ALA A 50 17.73 -1.94 -4.98
C ALA A 50 18.97 -2.20 -5.84
N LEU A 51 18.80 -2.94 -6.94
CA LEU A 51 19.80 -3.14 -7.99
C LEU A 51 19.70 -2.06 -9.07
N THR A 52 18.46 -1.66 -9.40
CA THR A 52 18.14 -0.52 -10.27
C THR A 52 17.36 0.52 -9.46
N PRO A 53 17.05 1.72 -10.00
CA PRO A 53 16.02 2.55 -9.38
C PRO A 53 14.75 1.71 -9.16
N PHE A 54 14.29 1.68 -7.91
CA PHE A 54 13.21 0.80 -7.49
C PHE A 54 12.06 1.60 -6.86
N GLU A 55 10.84 1.16 -7.14
CA GLU A 55 9.62 1.78 -6.64
C GLU A 55 8.85 0.78 -5.79
N ALA A 56 8.51 1.18 -4.56
CA ALA A 56 7.77 0.36 -3.61
C ALA A 56 6.70 1.19 -2.88
N MET A 57 5.68 0.50 -2.37
CA MET A 57 4.82 1.01 -1.31
C MET A 57 5.19 0.30 -0.02
N CYS A 58 5.34 1.03 1.08
CA CYS A 58 5.63 0.41 2.38
C CYS A 58 5.14 1.28 3.53
N GLY A 59 4.35 0.68 4.43
CA GLY A 59 3.85 1.32 5.62
C GLY A 59 2.81 2.41 5.33
N PHE A 60 1.98 2.70 6.33
CA PHE A 60 1.03 3.78 6.22
C PHE A 60 1.73 5.15 6.25
N ARG A 61 1.17 6.09 5.49
CA ARG A 61 1.48 7.52 5.62
C ARG A 61 1.12 8.01 7.00
N ARG A 62 1.67 9.17 7.36
CA ARG A 62 1.26 9.85 8.59
C ARG A 62 -0.22 10.20 8.52
N LEU A 63 -0.92 10.13 9.65
CA LEU A 63 -2.36 10.32 9.70
C LEU A 63 -2.77 11.71 9.18
N GLU A 64 -1.92 12.72 9.40
CA GLU A 64 -2.11 14.09 8.92
C GLU A 64 -2.06 14.17 7.39
N GLU A 65 -1.17 13.40 6.75
CA GLU A 65 -1.07 13.32 5.29
C GLU A 65 -2.30 12.62 4.72
N ILE A 66 -2.74 11.52 5.35
CA ILE A 66 -3.97 10.82 4.94
C ILE A 66 -5.18 11.76 5.08
N SER A 67 -5.27 12.52 6.18
CA SER A 67 -6.34 13.51 6.39
C SER A 67 -6.35 14.59 5.30
N LEU A 68 -5.17 15.10 4.92
CA LEU A 68 -5.03 16.06 3.82
C LEU A 68 -5.49 15.46 2.49
N LEU A 69 -5.08 14.21 2.20
CA LEU A 69 -5.44 13.52 0.97
C LEU A 69 -6.94 13.22 0.89
N ILE A 70 -7.59 12.85 2.01
CA ILE A 70 -9.04 12.71 2.07
C ILE A 70 -9.74 14.03 1.73
N LYS A 71 -9.26 15.16 2.26
CA LYS A 71 -9.84 16.48 1.95
C LYS A 71 -9.62 16.88 0.49
N LYS A 72 -8.46 16.54 -0.07
CA LYS A 72 -8.06 16.92 -1.43
C LYS A 72 -8.68 16.04 -2.52
N HIS A 73 -8.94 14.77 -2.24
CA HIS A 73 -9.45 13.80 -3.20
C HIS A 73 -10.88 13.37 -2.81
N PRO A 74 -11.93 14.09 -3.27
CA PRO A 74 -13.31 13.76 -2.93
C PRO A 74 -13.71 12.35 -3.39
N GLU A 75 -13.12 11.85 -4.49
CA GLU A 75 -13.36 10.50 -4.99
C GLU A 75 -12.83 9.45 -4.00
N PHE A 76 -11.65 9.69 -3.42
CA PHE A 76 -11.09 8.84 -2.37
C PHE A 76 -11.89 8.94 -1.08
N ALA A 77 -12.31 10.15 -0.70
CA ALA A 77 -13.16 10.37 0.48
C ALA A 77 -14.53 9.70 0.37
N ALA A 78 -15.07 9.54 -0.84
CA ALA A 78 -16.32 8.85 -1.10
C ALA A 78 -16.22 7.32 -0.91
N CYS A 79 -15.01 6.77 -0.89
CA CYS A 79 -14.75 5.36 -0.58
C CYS A 79 -14.62 5.09 0.92
N ILE A 80 -14.73 6.12 1.76
CA ILE A 80 -14.52 6.03 3.22
C ILE A 80 -15.76 6.58 3.92
N SER A 81 -16.26 5.84 4.91
CA SER A 81 -17.44 6.21 5.68
C SER A 81 -17.22 7.50 6.47
N GLU A 82 -18.30 8.25 6.70
CA GLU A 82 -18.22 9.49 7.50
C GLU A 82 -17.74 9.19 8.92
N GLU A 83 -18.16 8.08 9.52
CA GLU A 83 -17.77 7.69 10.88
C GLU A 83 -16.26 7.41 10.99
N ALA A 84 -15.67 6.83 9.93
CA ALA A 84 -14.24 6.57 9.88
C ALA A 84 -13.45 7.87 9.66
N LYS A 85 -13.92 8.77 8.78
CA LYS A 85 -13.33 10.10 8.58
C LYS A 85 -13.37 10.94 9.86
N LEU A 86 -14.49 10.92 10.58
CA LEU A 86 -14.66 11.60 11.87
C LEU A 86 -13.69 11.08 12.94
N ALA A 87 -13.36 9.79 12.91
CA ALA A 87 -12.43 9.19 13.87
C ALA A 87 -11.04 9.86 13.86
N ILE A 88 -10.59 10.33 12.69
CA ILE A 88 -9.33 11.06 12.56
C ILE A 88 -9.36 12.33 13.40
N PHE A 89 -10.41 13.13 13.26
CA PHE A 89 -10.53 14.43 13.90
C PHE A 89 -10.69 14.33 15.43
N LEU A 90 -11.18 13.19 15.92
CA LEU A 90 -11.37 12.93 17.34
C LEU A 90 -10.14 12.27 18.00
N SER A 91 -9.19 11.77 17.19
CA SER A 91 -7.96 11.18 17.71
C SER A 91 -6.99 12.26 18.20
N SER A 92 -6.30 12.01 19.33
CA SER A 92 -5.41 12.98 19.96
C SER A 92 -4.12 12.38 20.51
N ASP A 93 -4.16 11.11 20.90
CA ASP A 93 -3.03 10.32 21.37
C ASP A 93 -2.69 9.19 20.38
N HIS A 94 -1.53 8.55 20.59
CA HIS A 94 -1.03 7.50 19.70
C HIS A 94 -2.01 6.32 19.51
N GLU A 95 -2.65 5.86 20.58
CA GLU A 95 -3.57 4.71 20.50
C GLU A 95 -4.88 5.08 19.80
N SER A 96 -5.42 6.28 20.06
CA SER A 96 -6.60 6.75 19.33
C SER A 96 -6.30 6.99 17.85
N GLN A 97 -5.11 7.48 17.50
CA GLN A 97 -4.66 7.64 16.11
C GLN A 97 -4.53 6.30 15.38
N LYS A 98 -3.91 5.31 16.03
CA LYS A 98 -3.80 3.94 15.49
C LYS A 98 -5.17 3.32 15.24
N ASN A 99 -6.10 3.49 16.18
CA ASN A 99 -7.48 3.02 16.01
C ASN A 99 -8.23 3.78 14.91
N ALA A 100 -8.03 5.09 14.77
CA ALA A 100 -8.61 5.88 13.69
C ALA A 100 -8.10 5.39 12.32
N LEU A 101 -6.79 5.19 12.16
CA LEU A 101 -6.20 4.65 10.94
C LEU A 101 -6.76 3.27 10.59
N ARG A 102 -6.87 2.37 11.59
CA ARG A 102 -7.50 1.06 11.41
C ARG A 102 -8.92 1.18 10.85
N ARG A 103 -9.74 2.07 11.44
CA ARG A 103 -11.13 2.29 11.01
C ARG A 103 -11.22 2.86 9.59
N LEU A 104 -10.34 3.79 9.22
CA LEU A 104 -10.26 4.32 7.85
C LEU A 104 -9.94 3.23 6.85
N PHE A 105 -8.88 2.48 7.10
CA PHE A 105 -8.42 1.46 6.18
C PHE A 105 -9.46 0.35 6.06
N GLN A 106 -10.04 -0.10 7.17
CA GLN A 106 -11.14 -1.07 7.15
C GLN A 106 -12.36 -0.55 6.38
N SER A 107 -12.75 0.71 6.58
CA SER A 107 -13.85 1.31 5.83
C SER A 107 -13.59 1.34 4.33
N PHE A 108 -12.35 1.64 3.93
CA PHE A 108 -11.96 1.65 2.52
C PHE A 108 -11.97 0.25 1.92
N MET A 109 -11.38 -0.72 2.61
CA MET A 109 -11.33 -2.12 2.18
C MET A 109 -12.71 -2.79 2.09
N SER A 110 -13.67 -2.32 2.90
CA SER A 110 -15.06 -2.79 2.89
C SER A 110 -16.00 -1.93 2.04
N CYS A 111 -15.47 -0.96 1.28
CA CYS A 111 -16.28 -0.11 0.41
C CYS A 111 -16.98 -0.96 -0.66
N ASP A 112 -18.24 -0.62 -0.99
CA ASP A 112 -18.97 -1.28 -2.07
C ASP A 112 -18.13 -1.23 -3.36
N PRO A 113 -17.88 -2.38 -4.03
CA PRO A 113 -17.07 -2.44 -5.24
C PRO A 113 -17.54 -1.48 -6.35
N LYS A 114 -18.84 -1.26 -6.51
CA LYS A 114 -19.39 -0.33 -7.52
C LYS A 114 -19.08 1.12 -7.15
N VAL A 115 -19.11 1.45 -5.87
CA VAL A 115 -18.78 2.80 -5.37
C VAL A 115 -17.29 3.06 -5.57
N SER A 116 -16.44 2.12 -5.17
CA SER A 116 -14.98 2.27 -5.29
C SER A 116 -14.52 2.28 -6.75
N GLU A 117 -15.06 1.40 -7.62
CA GLU A 117 -14.74 1.40 -9.05
C GLU A 117 -15.18 2.70 -9.74
N ARG A 118 -16.39 3.20 -9.44
CA ARG A 118 -16.88 4.48 -9.98
C ARG A 118 -15.98 5.64 -9.57
N ASN A 119 -15.64 5.74 -8.28
CA ASN A 119 -14.82 6.83 -7.78
C ASN A 119 -13.38 6.73 -8.27
N LEU A 120 -12.82 5.52 -8.40
CA LEU A 120 -11.53 5.32 -9.04
C LEU A 120 -11.54 5.87 -10.48
N LYS A 121 -12.56 5.56 -11.29
CA LYS A 121 -12.67 6.09 -12.66
C LYS A 121 -12.71 7.62 -12.68
N LEU A 122 -13.48 8.25 -11.78
CA LEU A 122 -13.54 9.71 -11.65
C LEU A 122 -12.18 10.30 -11.26
N LEU A 123 -11.51 9.70 -10.28
CA LEU A 123 -10.18 10.11 -9.83
C LEU A 123 -9.17 10.05 -10.98
N LEU A 124 -9.16 8.98 -11.75
CA LEU A 124 -8.23 8.81 -12.87
C LEU A 124 -8.42 9.89 -13.94
N VAL A 125 -9.67 10.20 -14.30
CA VAL A 125 -9.96 11.28 -15.26
C VAL A 125 -9.41 12.62 -14.76
N ARG A 126 -9.62 12.93 -13.49
CA ARG A 126 -9.10 14.16 -12.88
C ARG A 126 -7.57 14.18 -12.84
N LEU A 127 -6.94 13.12 -12.34
CA LEU A 127 -5.49 13.02 -12.25
C LEU A 127 -4.81 13.09 -13.64
N GLN A 128 -5.42 12.51 -14.67
CA GLN A 128 -4.93 12.63 -16.06
C GLN A 128 -4.98 14.07 -16.55
N ALA A 129 -6.06 14.80 -16.28
CA ALA A 129 -6.16 16.22 -16.62
C ALA A 129 -5.11 17.06 -15.87
N GLU A 130 -4.86 16.73 -14.60
CA GLU A 130 -3.84 17.38 -13.76
C GLU A 130 -2.41 17.11 -14.25
N GLN A 131 -2.13 15.99 -14.95
CA GLN A 131 -0.81 15.74 -15.55
C GLN A 131 -0.59 16.49 -16.88
N SER A 132 -1.61 17.16 -17.44
CA SER A 132 -1.45 17.89 -18.70
C SER A 132 -0.52 19.10 -18.53
N SER A 133 0.26 19.43 -19.57
CA SER A 133 1.15 20.59 -19.55
C SER A 133 0.42 21.94 -19.39
N MET A 134 -0.89 21.96 -19.61
CA MET A 134 -1.74 23.14 -19.42
C MET A 134 -2.21 23.31 -17.98
N HIS A 135 -2.11 22.27 -17.15
CA HIS A 135 -2.48 22.34 -15.75
C HIS A 135 -1.37 23.01 -14.94
N ARG A 136 -1.65 24.20 -14.40
CA ARG A 136 -0.72 24.87 -13.48
C ARG A 136 -0.89 24.26 -12.10
N HIS A 137 0.09 23.46 -11.70
CA HIS A 137 0.16 22.99 -10.33
C HIS A 137 0.40 24.17 -9.38
N PRO A 138 -0.28 24.21 -8.21
CA PRO A 138 0.06 25.15 -7.16
C PRO A 138 1.54 25.00 -6.77
N HIS A 139 2.27 26.11 -6.66
CA HIS A 139 3.71 26.08 -6.32
C HIS A 139 4.00 25.46 -4.94
N ASP A 140 2.99 25.41 -4.07
CA ASP A 140 3.10 24.89 -2.71
C ASP A 140 2.77 23.39 -2.60
N GLU A 141 2.48 22.70 -3.71
CA GLU A 141 2.21 21.25 -3.66
C GLU A 141 3.49 20.45 -3.36
N PRO A 142 3.51 19.63 -2.30
CA PRO A 142 4.65 18.79 -1.98
C PRO A 142 5.00 17.83 -3.14
N ALA A 143 6.28 17.69 -3.44
CA ALA A 143 6.75 16.85 -4.55
C ALA A 143 6.31 15.37 -4.46
N TRP A 144 6.01 14.87 -3.24
CA TRP A 144 5.54 13.51 -3.03
C TRP A 144 4.10 13.30 -3.54
N GLU A 145 3.24 14.32 -3.53
CA GLU A 145 1.85 14.19 -4.02
C GLU A 145 1.81 13.92 -5.53
N ARG A 146 2.67 14.59 -6.29
CA ARG A 146 2.83 14.34 -7.73
C ARG A 146 3.31 12.91 -8.01
N LYS A 147 4.15 12.34 -7.13
CA LYS A 147 4.58 10.94 -7.24
C LYS A 147 3.40 9.99 -7.00
N CYS A 148 2.56 10.28 -6.00
CA CYS A 148 1.34 9.52 -5.74
C CYS A 148 0.39 9.50 -6.93
N ALA A 149 0.12 10.66 -7.54
CA ALA A 149 -0.76 10.76 -8.71
C ALA A 149 -0.27 9.88 -9.86
N ARG A 150 1.03 9.93 -10.18
CA ARG A 150 1.64 9.07 -11.21
C ARG A 150 1.57 7.58 -10.85
N ALA A 151 1.80 7.25 -9.59
CA ALA A 151 1.68 5.87 -9.10
C ALA A 151 0.26 5.33 -9.29
N ILE A 152 -0.77 6.08 -8.89
CA ILE A 152 -2.18 5.68 -9.04
C ILE A 152 -2.52 5.43 -10.51
N LEU A 153 -2.11 6.34 -11.41
CA LEU A 153 -2.33 6.19 -12.85
C LEU A 153 -1.68 4.91 -13.40
N ARG A 154 -0.43 4.63 -13.03
CA ARG A 154 0.27 3.40 -13.43
C ARG A 154 -0.40 2.14 -12.88
N LEU A 155 -0.69 2.13 -11.58
CA LEU A 155 -1.31 0.99 -10.90
C LEU A 155 -2.67 0.65 -11.53
N SER A 156 -3.48 1.67 -11.84
CA SER A 156 -4.77 1.44 -12.48
C SER A 156 -4.66 0.95 -13.94
N GLN A 157 -3.60 1.31 -14.67
CA GLN A 157 -3.35 0.70 -15.99
C GLN A 157 -3.00 -0.79 -15.85
N GLN A 158 -2.25 -1.16 -14.82
CA GLN A 158 -1.84 -2.54 -14.55
C GLN A 158 -2.98 -3.39 -13.95
N PHE A 159 -3.87 -2.77 -13.18
CA PHE A 159 -5.00 -3.39 -12.49
C PHE A 159 -6.28 -2.57 -12.71
N PRO A 160 -6.90 -2.64 -13.91
CA PRO A 160 -8.09 -1.85 -14.22
C PRO A 160 -9.26 -2.18 -13.30
N GLY A 161 -9.81 -1.15 -12.65
CA GLY A 161 -10.96 -1.28 -11.74
C GLY A 161 -10.62 -1.72 -10.32
N ASP A 162 -9.38 -2.11 -10.03
CA ASP A 162 -8.97 -2.51 -8.67
C ASP A 162 -8.81 -1.27 -7.77
N PRO A 163 -9.59 -1.15 -6.67
CA PRO A 163 -9.49 -0.01 -5.76
C PRO A 163 -8.13 0.09 -5.05
N GLY A 164 -7.36 -1.00 -4.99
CA GLY A 164 -5.97 -1.01 -4.54
C GLY A 164 -5.06 -0.06 -5.31
N ALA A 165 -5.45 0.39 -6.51
CA ALA A 165 -4.75 1.45 -7.23
C ALA A 165 -4.72 2.79 -6.47
N MET A 166 -5.66 3.02 -5.53
CA MET A 166 -5.68 4.20 -4.64
C MET A 166 -4.77 4.03 -3.41
N SER A 167 -4.15 2.86 -3.21
CA SER A 167 -3.27 2.62 -2.06
C SER A 167 -2.10 3.61 -1.88
N PRO A 168 -1.55 4.28 -2.92
CA PRO A 168 -0.58 5.36 -2.70
C PRO A 168 -1.12 6.54 -1.87
N LEU A 169 -2.43 6.66 -1.68
CA LEU A 169 -3.06 7.64 -0.79
C LEU A 169 -3.05 7.22 0.69
N PHE A 170 -2.90 5.91 0.96
CA PHE A 170 -2.74 5.36 2.31
C PHE A 170 -1.30 5.03 2.65
N LEU A 171 -0.53 4.51 1.69
CA LEU A 171 0.81 3.97 1.89
C LEU A 171 1.90 4.92 1.39
N ASN A 172 3.08 4.90 2.03
CA ASN A 172 4.21 5.67 1.56
C ASN A 172 4.69 5.11 0.21
N TYR A 173 4.79 5.98 -0.79
CA TYR A 173 5.35 5.62 -2.10
C TYR A 173 6.83 5.97 -2.14
N LEU A 174 7.68 4.95 -2.12
CA LEU A 174 9.12 5.04 -2.00
C LEU A 174 9.77 4.98 -3.39
N LEU A 175 10.75 5.87 -3.61
CA LEU A 175 11.71 5.78 -4.70
C LEU A 175 13.06 5.48 -4.07
N ILE A 176 13.63 4.34 -4.41
CA ILE A 176 14.81 3.78 -3.76
C ILE A 176 15.92 3.74 -4.80
N ALA A 177 17.04 4.38 -4.51
CA ALA A 177 18.19 4.43 -5.41
C ALA A 177 18.96 3.11 -5.40
N PRO A 178 19.68 2.75 -6.48
CA PRO A 178 20.55 1.59 -6.49
C PRO A 178 21.52 1.58 -5.29
N GLY A 179 21.59 0.45 -4.59
CA GLY A 179 22.38 0.26 -3.38
C GLY A 179 21.69 0.65 -2.08
N GLU A 180 20.56 1.37 -2.12
CA GLU A 180 19.73 1.61 -0.94
C GLU A 180 18.87 0.37 -0.60
N SER A 181 18.50 0.26 0.67
CA SER A 181 17.76 -0.89 1.20
C SER A 181 16.62 -0.44 2.10
N PHE A 182 15.60 -1.29 2.21
CA PHE A 182 14.52 -1.13 3.18
C PHE A 182 14.10 -2.48 3.74
N PHE A 183 13.56 -2.45 4.97
CA PHE A 183 13.05 -3.59 5.70
C PHE A 183 11.53 -3.48 5.81
N MET A 184 10.83 -4.58 5.60
CA MET A 184 9.38 -4.67 5.80
C MET A 184 9.10 -5.44 7.08
N ALA A 185 8.54 -4.75 8.07
CA ALA A 185 8.20 -5.38 9.33
C ALA A 185 6.97 -6.30 9.18
N ALA A 186 6.83 -7.22 10.12
CA ALA A 186 5.59 -7.99 10.24
C ALA A 186 4.40 -7.05 10.47
N ASN A 187 3.24 -7.43 9.92
CA ASN A 187 1.97 -6.71 9.94
C ASN A 187 2.00 -5.34 9.22
N GLU A 188 3.03 -5.06 8.42
CA GLU A 188 3.14 -3.82 7.67
C GLU A 188 2.73 -4.02 6.20
N PRO A 189 1.73 -3.27 5.69
CA PRO A 189 1.33 -3.38 4.29
C PRO A 189 2.40 -2.78 3.37
N HIS A 190 2.75 -3.54 2.34
CA HIS A 190 3.74 -3.15 1.34
C HIS A 190 3.44 -3.78 -0.02
N ALA A 191 4.06 -3.25 -1.07
CA ALA A 191 4.02 -3.80 -2.43
C ALA A 191 5.22 -3.31 -3.24
N TYR A 192 5.85 -4.22 -3.99
CA TYR A 192 6.85 -3.86 -5.00
C TYR A 192 6.16 -3.40 -6.27
N VAL A 193 6.58 -2.27 -6.83
CA VAL A 193 5.86 -1.62 -7.93
C VAL A 193 6.64 -1.70 -9.25
N ALA A 194 7.94 -1.39 -9.25
CA ALA A 194 8.79 -1.53 -10.43
C ALA A 194 10.29 -1.50 -10.12
N GLY A 195 11.07 -2.19 -10.95
CA GLY A 195 12.54 -2.23 -10.88
C GLY A 195 13.08 -3.56 -10.38
N GLU A 196 14.37 -3.61 -10.09
CA GLU A 196 15.08 -4.84 -9.73
C GLU A 196 15.67 -4.75 -8.33
N ILE A 197 15.53 -5.81 -7.55
CA ILE A 197 16.03 -5.91 -6.18
C ILE A 197 16.71 -7.25 -5.92
N ILE A 198 17.60 -7.24 -4.95
CA ILE A 198 17.88 -8.41 -4.12
C ILE A 198 16.84 -8.43 -3.00
N GLU A 199 16.21 -9.58 -2.76
CA GLU A 199 15.30 -9.81 -1.63
C GLU A 199 15.88 -10.92 -0.74
N CYS A 200 15.87 -10.69 0.57
CA CYS A 200 16.14 -11.70 1.58
C CYS A 200 14.97 -11.79 2.54
N MET A 201 14.47 -13.00 2.78
CA MET A 201 13.29 -13.24 3.63
C MET A 201 13.50 -14.47 4.50
N ALA A 202 12.77 -14.55 5.63
CA ALA A 202 12.63 -15.83 6.33
C ALA A 202 11.88 -16.85 5.45
N CYS A 203 12.11 -18.13 5.70
CA CYS A 203 11.40 -19.22 5.02
C CYS A 203 9.95 -19.29 5.52
N SER A 204 9.03 -18.62 4.82
CA SER A 204 7.58 -18.65 5.03
C SER A 204 6.85 -18.19 3.76
N ASP A 205 5.68 -18.77 3.49
CA ASP A 205 4.79 -18.36 2.40
C ASP A 205 3.52 -17.65 2.90
N ASN A 206 3.48 -17.27 4.18
CA ASN A 206 2.33 -16.60 4.78
C ASN A 206 2.15 -15.17 4.25
N VAL A 207 1.06 -14.93 3.52
CA VAL A 207 0.75 -13.64 2.90
C VAL A 207 -0.74 -13.31 3.06
N VAL A 208 -1.04 -12.12 3.59
CA VAL A 208 -2.39 -11.53 3.55
C VAL A 208 -2.41 -10.46 2.45
N ARG A 209 -3.27 -10.61 1.44
CA ARG A 209 -3.38 -9.67 0.31
C ARG A 209 -4.47 -8.63 0.53
N ALA A 210 -4.23 -7.40 0.08
CA ALA A 210 -5.12 -6.24 0.27
C ALA A 210 -5.39 -5.45 -1.03
N GLY A 211 -5.16 -6.04 -2.20
CA GLY A 211 -5.43 -5.43 -3.51
C GLY A 211 -4.27 -5.58 -4.48
N LEU A 212 -4.43 -5.07 -5.70
CA LEU A 212 -3.50 -5.25 -6.82
C LEU A 212 -3.25 -6.74 -7.11
N THR A 213 -4.32 -7.53 -7.08
CA THR A 213 -4.31 -8.98 -7.27
C THR A 213 -5.50 -9.40 -8.14
N PRO A 214 -5.38 -10.45 -8.98
CA PRO A 214 -6.49 -10.96 -9.80
C PRO A 214 -7.68 -11.42 -8.98
#